data_AF-A0A9D5R121-F1
#
_entry.id   AF-A0A9D5R121-F1
#
_cell.length_a   1.000
_cell.length_b   1.000
_cell.length_c   1.000
_cell.angle_alpha   90.00
_cell.angle_beta   90.00
_cell.angle_gamma   90.00
#
_symmetry.space_group_name_H-M   'P 1'
#
loop_
_entity.id
_entity.type
_entity.pdbx_description
1 polymer ?
#
loop_
_entity_poly.entity_id
_entity_poly.type
_entity_poly.pdbx_seq_one_letter_code
_entity_poly.pdbx_strand_id
1 'polypeptide(L)'
;MKISSHIIFTAFTAMAVSFSGCRQEMCYNHTGEMAVDLQWEQEWERDYGAALADNWNETTHGMGYDALRPSAGASVTMMVYPESADSYTHFLGSGGGVVNSSPTGSLLLYNDDTECVVINDVASVPDAIATTTGRSRSSLAPLHDGERTVNPPDVLFGAYIDRVETSGAHARQQVSALMRPLVFSYVVNYTIEGGIEFVSLMRGAIAGMAESVRLRDGSTPSAAATLLFDCDITPTGARAVVNSFGVPSFAGHHYSGVAPTGTTDPSLRFTLNLEVLLKTGELQSFEFDITDQMRNQPRGGVISVDGIYVIDSGSQIDSGFDVDVDDWGEYEDVQLPPFET
;
A
#
# COMPACT_ATOMS: atom_id res chain seq x y z
N MET A 1 39.23 39.15 92.04
CA MET A 1 39.29 38.03 93.00
C MET A 1 38.44 36.89 92.45
N LYS A 2 39.09 35.80 91.99
CA LYS A 2 38.56 34.44 91.69
C LYS A 2 37.42 34.31 90.65
N ILE A 3 37.31 33.33 89.76
CA ILE A 3 38.05 32.12 89.37
C ILE A 3 37.52 31.72 87.97
N SER A 4 38.42 31.20 87.14
CA SER A 4 38.23 30.35 85.95
C SER A 4 36.98 29.46 85.92
N SER A 5 36.38 29.30 84.73
CA SER A 5 36.16 27.94 84.18
C SER A 5 35.84 28.00 82.69
N HIS A 6 36.72 27.41 81.88
CA HIS A 6 36.45 27.06 80.49
C HIS A 6 35.44 25.91 80.45
N ILE A 7 34.35 26.06 79.70
CA ILE A 7 33.59 24.94 79.17
C ILE A 7 33.41 25.15 77.67
N ILE A 8 34.06 24.26 76.94
CA ILE A 8 33.98 24.03 75.50
C ILE A 8 32.52 23.76 75.15
N PHE A 9 31.94 24.54 74.23
CA PHE A 9 30.69 24.16 73.58
C PHE A 9 30.93 23.95 72.10
N THR A 10 30.88 22.68 71.74
CA THR A 10 31.05 22.07 70.44
C THR A 10 30.02 22.62 69.45
N ALA A 11 30.48 23.17 68.32
CA ALA A 11 29.61 23.52 67.20
C ALA A 11 29.15 22.24 66.51
N PHE A 12 27.88 21.88 66.68
CA PHE A 12 27.21 20.87 65.85
C PHE A 12 26.29 21.59 64.87
N THR A 13 26.78 21.78 63.66
CA THR A 13 25.98 22.28 62.53
C THR A 13 25.01 21.16 62.13
N ALA A 14 23.75 21.28 62.54
CA ALA A 14 22.69 20.38 62.08
C ALA A 14 22.36 20.71 60.62
N MET A 15 22.93 19.94 59.69
CA MET A 15 22.58 19.96 58.28
C MET A 15 21.21 19.29 58.13
N ALA A 16 20.16 20.09 58.03
CA ALA A 16 18.82 19.61 57.69
C ALA A 16 18.82 19.13 56.23
N VAL A 17 19.01 17.84 56.03
CA VAL A 17 18.78 17.18 54.74
C VAL A 17 17.27 17.16 54.52
N SER A 18 16.78 18.10 53.71
CA SER A 18 15.43 18.04 53.17
C SER A 18 15.36 16.83 52.23
N PHE A 19 14.93 15.69 52.74
CA PHE A 19 14.41 14.62 51.89
C PHE A 19 13.12 15.14 51.26
N SER A 20 13.23 15.73 50.07
CA SER A 20 12.11 15.84 49.15
C SER A 20 11.75 14.42 48.72
N GLY A 21 10.96 13.73 49.54
CA GLY A 21 10.24 12.56 49.09
C GLY A 21 9.28 13.02 48.01
N CYS A 22 9.50 12.58 46.76
CA CYS A 22 8.41 12.53 45.79
C CYS A 22 7.32 11.67 46.42
N ARG A 23 6.32 12.31 47.00
CA ARG A 23 5.06 11.66 47.32
C ARG A 23 4.50 11.24 45.97
N GLN A 24 4.67 9.97 45.62
CA GLN A 24 3.86 9.35 44.60
C GLN A 24 2.43 9.44 45.13
N GLU A 25 1.68 10.44 44.68
CA GLU A 25 0.25 10.46 44.92
C GLU A 25 -0.26 9.12 44.41
N MET A 26 -0.94 8.39 45.30
CA MET A 26 -1.65 7.19 44.91
C MET A 26 -2.67 7.64 43.88
N CYS A 27 -2.36 7.46 42.60
CA CYS A 27 -3.33 7.50 41.52
C CYS A 27 -4.29 6.35 41.79
N TYR A 28 -5.24 6.54 42.70
CA TYR A 28 -6.41 5.68 42.78
C TYR A 28 -7.00 5.68 41.37
N ASN A 29 -7.24 4.48 40.85
CA ASN A 29 -7.73 4.19 39.52
C ASN A 29 -9.11 4.84 39.33
N HIS A 30 -9.14 6.16 39.11
CA HIS A 30 -10.34 6.95 38.84
C HIS A 30 -10.73 6.85 37.36
N THR A 31 -9.87 6.27 36.53
CA THR A 31 -10.16 5.94 35.14
C THR A 31 -10.63 4.50 35.05
N GLY A 32 -11.72 4.27 34.31
CA GLY A 32 -12.14 2.92 33.93
C GLY A 32 -11.07 2.25 33.05
N GLU A 33 -11.09 0.93 33.00
CA GLU A 33 -10.22 0.15 32.11
C GLU A 33 -10.99 -0.23 30.85
N MET A 34 -10.30 -0.31 29.72
CA MET A 34 -10.83 -0.89 28.49
C MET A 34 -9.91 -2.03 28.05
N ALA A 35 -10.49 -3.22 27.98
CA ALA A 35 -9.88 -4.38 27.37
C ALA A 35 -10.30 -4.43 25.90
N VAL A 36 -9.31 -4.32 25.02
CA VAL A 36 -9.47 -4.34 23.56
C VAL A 36 -9.04 -5.72 23.06
N ASP A 37 -9.93 -6.39 22.34
CA ASP A 37 -9.68 -7.65 21.64
C ASP A 37 -9.62 -7.39 20.13
N LEU A 38 -8.53 -7.81 19.48
CA LEU A 38 -8.32 -7.58 18.05
C LEU A 38 -8.39 -8.89 17.26
N GLN A 39 -9.18 -8.87 16.20
CA GLN A 39 -9.25 -9.92 15.19
C GLN A 39 -8.78 -9.37 13.85
N TRP A 40 -8.32 -10.22 12.93
CA TRP A 40 -7.73 -9.80 11.66
C TRP A 40 -8.42 -10.46 10.47
N GLU A 41 -8.87 -9.65 9.52
CA GLU A 41 -9.38 -10.13 8.23
C GLU A 41 -8.23 -10.20 7.22
N GLN A 42 -7.54 -11.33 7.17
CA GLN A 42 -6.34 -11.52 6.34
C GLN A 42 -6.68 -11.88 4.88
N GLU A 43 -7.48 -11.03 4.24
CA GLU A 43 -7.82 -11.11 2.81
C GLU A 43 -6.93 -10.15 2.01
N TRP A 44 -6.43 -10.61 0.86
CA TRP A 44 -5.57 -9.84 -0.03
C TRP A 44 -6.32 -9.19 -1.19
N GLU A 45 -7.54 -9.67 -1.46
CA GLU A 45 -8.45 -9.14 -2.46
C GLU A 45 -9.89 -9.06 -1.93
N ARG A 46 -10.74 -8.37 -2.69
CA ARG A 46 -12.20 -8.47 -2.57
C ARG A 46 -12.75 -8.97 -3.89
N ASP A 47 -13.63 -9.97 -3.84
CA ASP A 47 -14.26 -10.50 -5.03
C ASP A 47 -15.36 -9.56 -5.56
N TYR A 48 -15.19 -9.11 -6.81
CA TYR A 48 -16.17 -8.34 -7.57
C TYR A 48 -16.71 -9.12 -8.79
N GLY A 49 -16.68 -10.46 -8.71
CA GLY A 49 -17.15 -11.39 -9.73
C GLY A 49 -16.02 -12.11 -10.47
N ALA A 50 -14.76 -11.93 -10.07
CA ALA A 50 -13.62 -12.63 -10.63
C ALA A 50 -13.50 -14.05 -10.05
N ALA A 51 -14.02 -14.29 -8.84
CA ALA A 51 -14.00 -15.57 -8.15
C ALA A 51 -12.60 -16.21 -8.15
N LEU A 52 -11.56 -15.41 -7.87
CA LEU A 52 -10.16 -15.85 -7.98
C LEU A 52 -9.84 -16.95 -6.97
N ALA A 53 -10.44 -16.92 -5.78
CA ALA A 53 -10.32 -18.00 -4.80
C ALA A 53 -10.72 -19.39 -5.35
N ASP A 54 -11.81 -19.44 -6.12
CA ASP A 54 -12.33 -20.70 -6.68
C ASP A 54 -11.60 -21.13 -7.96
N ASN A 55 -11.03 -20.15 -8.70
CA ASN A 55 -10.44 -20.37 -10.02
C ASN A 55 -8.91 -20.21 -10.04
N TRP A 56 -8.26 -20.19 -8.88
CA TRP A 56 -6.83 -19.93 -8.78
C TRP A 56 -5.99 -21.02 -9.45
N ASN A 57 -5.03 -20.61 -10.29
CA ASN A 57 -4.06 -21.51 -10.89
C ASN A 57 -2.64 -21.17 -10.43
N GLU A 58 -2.10 -21.99 -9.53
CA GLU A 58 -0.74 -21.80 -8.99
C GLU A 58 0.34 -21.90 -10.06
N THR A 59 0.13 -22.66 -11.14
CA THR A 59 1.13 -22.75 -12.22
C THR A 59 1.21 -21.44 -12.99
N THR A 60 0.05 -20.82 -13.26
CA THR A 60 -0.04 -19.54 -13.98
C THR A 60 0.51 -18.39 -13.13
N HIS A 61 0.12 -18.30 -11.86
CA HIS A 61 0.53 -17.22 -10.96
C HIS A 61 1.80 -17.54 -10.15
N GLY A 62 2.34 -18.76 -10.31
CA GLY A 62 3.55 -19.31 -9.66
C GLY A 62 3.61 -19.16 -8.14
N MET A 63 2.46 -19.03 -7.50
CA MET A 63 2.29 -19.02 -6.06
C MET A 63 0.88 -19.49 -5.70
N GLY A 64 0.71 -19.99 -4.49
CA GLY A 64 -0.60 -20.34 -3.94
C GLY A 64 -1.45 -19.10 -3.66
N TYR A 65 -2.78 -19.23 -3.78
CA TYR A 65 -3.73 -18.15 -3.48
C TYR A 65 -3.50 -17.61 -2.05
N ASP A 66 -3.37 -18.52 -1.08
CA ASP A 66 -3.20 -18.16 0.32
C ASP A 66 -1.82 -17.55 0.64
N ALA A 67 -0.84 -17.66 -0.27
CA ALA A 67 0.46 -17.03 -0.09
C ALA A 67 0.40 -15.49 -0.18
N LEU A 68 -0.68 -14.96 -0.75
CA LEU A 68 -0.93 -13.52 -0.84
C LEU A 68 -1.59 -12.95 0.41
N ARG A 69 -2.15 -13.81 1.29
CA ARG A 69 -2.86 -13.35 2.49
C ARG A 69 -1.91 -12.56 3.40
N PRO A 70 -2.22 -11.30 3.73
CA PRO A 70 -1.37 -10.49 4.59
C PRO A 70 -1.31 -11.08 6.00
N SER A 71 -0.15 -10.99 6.65
CA SER A 71 -0.02 -11.34 8.07
C SER A 71 -0.65 -10.26 8.96
N ALA A 72 -1.18 -10.66 10.13
CA ALA A 72 -1.62 -9.70 11.14
C ALA A 72 -0.48 -8.76 11.56
N GLY A 73 -0.80 -7.50 11.81
CA GLY A 73 0.18 -6.52 12.28
C GLY A 73 0.68 -6.88 13.68
N ALA A 74 1.96 -6.64 13.93
CA ALA A 74 2.61 -6.92 15.22
C ALA A 74 2.24 -5.88 16.29
N SER A 75 1.97 -4.64 15.88
CA SER A 75 1.69 -3.49 16.73
C SER A 75 0.54 -2.66 16.15
N VAL A 76 -0.31 -2.13 17.03
CA VAL A 76 -1.51 -1.37 16.67
C VAL A 76 -1.55 -0.07 17.44
N THR A 77 -1.70 1.04 16.72
CA THR A 77 -2.05 2.32 17.31
C THR A 77 -3.56 2.40 17.43
N MET A 78 -4.05 2.66 18.65
CA MET A 78 -5.43 3.01 18.94
C MET A 78 -5.52 4.49 19.27
N MET A 79 -6.10 5.27 18.36
CA MET A 79 -6.45 6.66 18.57
C MET A 79 -7.86 6.77 19.17
N VAL A 80 -7.95 7.48 20.28
CA VAL A 80 -9.18 7.71 21.02
C VAL A 80 -9.65 9.13 20.77
N TYR A 81 -10.93 9.30 20.43
CA TYR A 81 -11.58 10.60 20.23
C TYR A 81 -12.72 10.77 21.24
N PRO A 82 -12.44 11.30 22.44
CA PRO A 82 -13.46 11.55 23.44
C PRO A 82 -14.41 12.68 23.01
N GLU A 83 -15.64 12.68 23.51
CA GLU A 83 -16.61 13.76 23.21
C GLU A 83 -16.22 15.12 23.79
N SER A 84 -15.49 15.13 24.92
CA SER A 84 -15.26 16.33 25.73
C SER A 84 -13.79 16.58 26.07
N ALA A 85 -12.86 15.96 25.34
CA ALA A 85 -11.43 16.09 25.56
C ALA A 85 -10.66 15.92 24.25
N ASP A 86 -9.40 16.34 24.26
CA ASP A 86 -8.50 16.15 23.12
C ASP A 86 -8.28 14.65 22.86
N SER A 87 -8.04 14.32 21.59
CA SER A 87 -7.71 12.96 21.18
C SER A 87 -6.35 12.51 21.74
N TYR A 88 -6.23 11.22 22.04
CA TYR A 88 -4.97 10.63 22.55
C TYR A 88 -4.79 9.20 22.05
N THR A 89 -3.57 8.69 22.13
CA THR A 89 -3.19 7.39 21.58
C THR A 89 -2.81 6.35 22.64
N HIS A 90 -3.11 5.10 22.35
CA HIS A 90 -2.54 3.93 23.00
C HIS A 90 -1.88 3.01 21.97
N PHE A 91 -0.90 2.22 22.41
CA PHE A 91 -0.26 1.20 21.61
C PHE A 91 -0.65 -0.18 22.15
N LEU A 92 -1.06 -1.07 21.26
CA LEU A 92 -1.57 -2.40 21.56
C LEU A 92 -0.73 -3.44 20.80
N GLY A 93 -0.70 -4.66 21.32
CA GLY A 93 -0.15 -5.79 20.57
C GLY A 93 -1.14 -6.30 19.52
N SER A 94 -0.69 -7.24 18.69
CA SER A 94 -1.51 -7.88 17.64
C SER A 94 -2.87 -8.42 18.11
N GLY A 95 -2.96 -8.96 19.34
CA GLY A 95 -4.23 -9.45 19.93
C GLY A 95 -5.03 -8.40 20.71
N GLY A 96 -4.58 -7.14 20.73
CA GLY A 96 -5.11 -6.08 21.57
C GLY A 96 -4.40 -5.95 22.92
N GLY A 97 -5.13 -5.54 23.96
CA GLY A 97 -4.56 -5.27 25.28
C GLY A 97 -5.51 -4.53 26.22
N VAL A 98 -5.06 -4.27 27.45
CA VAL A 98 -5.80 -3.49 28.43
C VAL A 98 -5.20 -2.10 28.53
N VAL A 99 -6.05 -1.07 28.43
CA VAL A 99 -5.65 0.34 28.59
C VAL A 99 -6.41 0.98 29.74
N ASN A 100 -5.77 1.93 30.43
CA ASN A 100 -6.37 2.69 31.52
C ASN A 100 -7.19 3.88 30.98
N SER A 101 -8.14 3.57 30.11
CA SER A 101 -9.02 4.51 29.43
C SER A 101 -10.42 3.88 29.29
N SER A 102 -11.49 4.63 29.54
CA SER A 102 -12.88 4.23 29.27
C SER A 102 -13.67 5.47 28.83
N PRO A 103 -13.38 5.97 27.61
CA PRO A 103 -13.96 7.20 27.10
C PRO A 103 -15.40 6.93 26.64
N THR A 104 -16.24 7.97 26.67
CA THR A 104 -17.34 8.04 25.71
C THR A 104 -16.82 8.77 24.48
N GLY A 105 -16.93 8.14 23.31
CA GLY A 105 -16.38 8.68 22.06
C GLY A 105 -16.14 7.62 21.01
N SER A 106 -15.35 7.94 19.99
CA SER A 106 -15.01 7.01 18.90
C SER A 106 -13.57 6.51 18.99
N LEU A 107 -13.29 5.35 18.39
CA LEU A 107 -11.95 4.77 18.33
C LEU A 107 -11.55 4.54 16.88
N LEU A 108 -10.31 4.90 16.54
CA LEU A 108 -9.65 4.50 15.30
C LEU A 108 -8.45 3.61 15.64
N LEU A 109 -8.36 2.46 14.99
CA LEU A 109 -7.25 1.52 15.17
C LEU A 109 -6.60 1.27 13.82
N TYR A 110 -5.28 1.21 13.79
CA TYR A 110 -4.51 0.80 12.60
C TYR A 110 -3.19 0.17 13.03
N ASN A 111 -2.65 -0.75 12.24
CA ASN A 111 -1.32 -1.29 12.50
C ASN A 111 -0.25 -0.24 12.17
N ASP A 112 0.77 -0.12 13.03
CA ASP A 112 1.81 0.92 12.93
C ASP A 112 3.19 0.38 12.53
N ASP A 113 3.28 -0.92 12.27
CA ASP A 113 4.45 -1.63 11.76
C ASP A 113 4.52 -1.57 10.23
N THR A 114 4.67 -0.36 9.68
CA THR A 114 4.77 -0.09 8.24
C THR A 114 6.05 0.67 7.89
N GLU A 115 6.57 0.51 6.66
CA GLU A 115 7.82 1.14 6.20
C GLU A 115 7.57 2.31 5.24
N CYS A 116 6.70 2.10 4.27
CA CYS A 116 6.33 3.03 3.21
C CYS A 116 5.02 3.78 3.51
N VAL A 117 4.11 3.21 4.31
CA VAL A 117 2.84 3.87 4.65
C VAL A 117 3.09 5.09 5.55
N VAL A 118 2.42 6.19 5.22
CA VAL A 118 2.44 7.46 5.98
C VAL A 118 1.02 7.80 6.39
N ILE A 119 0.82 8.02 7.69
CA ILE A 119 -0.49 8.33 8.28
C ILE A 119 -0.55 9.83 8.60
N ASN A 120 -1.57 10.52 8.08
CA ASN A 120 -1.78 11.95 8.23
C ASN A 120 -3.14 12.27 8.86
N ASP A 121 -3.26 13.51 9.36
CA ASP A 121 -4.51 14.14 9.79
C ASP A 121 -5.33 13.35 10.84
N VAL A 122 -4.67 12.51 11.63
CA VAL A 122 -5.30 11.66 12.67
C VAL A 122 -5.91 12.43 13.84
N ALA A 123 -5.68 13.74 13.95
CA ALA A 123 -6.34 14.56 14.97
C ALA A 123 -7.87 14.64 14.77
N SER A 124 -8.35 14.37 13.55
CA SER A 124 -9.77 14.42 13.19
C SER A 124 -10.14 13.14 12.45
N VAL A 125 -11.10 12.37 12.99
CA VAL A 125 -11.51 11.08 12.41
C VAL A 125 -11.88 11.15 10.92
N PRO A 126 -12.69 12.12 10.45
CA PRO A 126 -13.07 12.18 9.04
C PRO A 126 -11.88 12.42 8.09
N ASP A 127 -10.81 13.01 8.60
CA ASP A 127 -9.66 13.46 7.81
C ASP A 127 -8.49 12.47 7.88
N ALA A 128 -8.50 11.56 8.86
CA ALA A 128 -7.47 10.54 9.05
C ALA A 128 -7.26 9.69 7.79
N ILE A 129 -6.08 9.82 7.19
CA ILE A 129 -5.78 9.26 5.87
C ILE A 129 -4.41 8.58 5.86
N ALA A 130 -4.33 7.46 5.17
CA ALA A 130 -3.07 6.78 4.86
C ALA A 130 -2.67 7.05 3.42
N THR A 131 -1.39 7.35 3.21
CA THR A 131 -0.75 7.45 1.90
C THR A 131 0.58 6.69 1.94
N THR A 132 1.40 6.79 0.90
CA THR A 132 2.67 6.08 0.78
C THR A 132 3.80 7.01 0.36
N THR A 133 5.04 6.68 0.72
CA THR A 133 6.24 7.46 0.40
C THR A 133 6.44 7.59 -1.12
N GLY A 134 7.01 8.72 -1.53
CA GLY A 134 7.38 8.96 -2.93
C GLY A 134 8.58 8.11 -3.36
N ARG A 135 8.56 7.65 -4.62
CA ARG A 135 9.68 6.98 -5.29
C ARG A 135 9.75 7.52 -6.71
N SER A 136 10.93 7.91 -7.17
CA SER A 136 11.13 8.37 -8.54
C SER A 136 12.00 7.40 -9.34
N ARG A 137 11.74 7.34 -10.65
CA ARG A 137 12.52 6.58 -11.62
C ARG A 137 12.73 7.44 -12.87
N SER A 138 13.95 7.90 -13.10
CA SER A 138 14.25 8.89 -14.14
C SER A 138 14.05 8.37 -15.58
N SER A 139 14.06 7.05 -15.78
CA SER A 139 13.80 6.42 -17.08
C SER A 139 12.32 6.41 -17.45
N LEU A 140 11.42 6.56 -16.47
CA LEU A 140 9.99 6.46 -16.70
C LEU A 140 9.42 7.81 -17.13
N ALA A 141 8.87 7.86 -18.34
CA ALA A 141 8.04 8.98 -18.77
C ALA A 141 6.73 9.02 -17.96
N PRO A 142 6.17 10.21 -17.67
CA PRO A 142 4.87 10.31 -17.02
C PRO A 142 3.79 9.54 -17.81
N LEU A 143 3.15 8.56 -17.16
CA LEU A 143 2.12 7.74 -17.78
C LEU A 143 0.77 8.47 -17.81
N HIS A 144 0.42 9.18 -16.73
CA HIS A 144 -0.74 10.06 -16.64
C HIS A 144 -0.31 11.45 -16.13
N ASP A 145 -1.07 12.48 -16.50
CA ASP A 145 -0.77 13.85 -16.12
C ASP A 145 -1.04 14.11 -14.64
N GLY A 146 -0.10 14.80 -13.98
CA GLY A 146 -0.21 15.17 -12.56
C GLY A 146 -0.06 14.02 -11.54
N GLU A 147 0.10 12.77 -11.97
CA GLU A 147 0.32 11.66 -11.03
C GLU A 147 1.73 11.69 -10.43
N ARG A 148 1.79 11.64 -9.10
CA ARG A 148 3.06 11.40 -8.41
C ARG A 148 3.46 9.93 -8.51
N THR A 149 4.76 9.69 -8.53
CA THR A 149 5.34 8.35 -8.48
C THR A 149 5.65 7.96 -7.04
N VAL A 150 5.23 6.75 -6.64
CA VAL A 150 5.26 6.30 -5.24
C VAL A 150 5.72 4.86 -5.09
N ASN A 151 6.14 4.50 -3.87
CA ASN A 151 6.28 3.11 -3.47
C ASN A 151 4.90 2.44 -3.33
N PRO A 152 4.75 1.17 -3.73
CA PRO A 152 3.64 0.34 -3.27
C PRO A 152 3.54 0.43 -1.73
N PRO A 153 2.36 0.72 -1.15
CA PRO A 153 2.21 0.71 0.30
C PRO A 153 2.46 -0.69 0.88
N ASP A 154 2.93 -0.76 2.12
CA ASP A 154 2.95 -2.03 2.86
C ASP A 154 1.56 -2.43 3.31
N VAL A 155 1.47 -3.62 3.90
CA VAL A 155 0.24 -4.11 4.51
C VAL A 155 -0.28 -3.11 5.56
N LEU A 156 -1.52 -2.67 5.35
CA LEU A 156 -2.23 -1.80 6.27
C LEU A 156 -3.60 -2.37 6.55
N PHE A 157 -3.93 -2.46 7.83
CA PHE A 157 -5.24 -2.73 8.36
C PHE A 157 -5.73 -1.52 9.15
N GLY A 158 -7.05 -1.36 9.21
CA GLY A 158 -7.67 -0.42 10.12
C GLY A 158 -8.93 -0.99 10.77
N ALA A 159 -9.45 -0.30 11.76
CA ALA A 159 -10.80 -0.48 12.29
C ALA A 159 -11.30 0.86 12.83
N TYR A 160 -12.58 1.15 12.61
CA TYR A 160 -13.24 2.32 13.19
C TYR A 160 -14.46 1.90 14.00
N ILE A 161 -14.52 2.37 15.24
CA ILE A 161 -15.65 2.18 16.14
C ILE A 161 -16.28 3.56 16.37
N ASP A 162 -17.45 3.76 15.79
CA ASP A 162 -18.15 5.06 15.79
C ASP A 162 -18.46 5.55 17.19
N ARG A 163 -18.83 4.64 18.10
CA ARG A 163 -19.15 4.99 19.47
C ARG A 163 -18.85 3.87 20.45
N VAL A 164 -18.15 4.25 21.51
CA VAL A 164 -17.88 3.49 22.72
C VAL A 164 -18.47 4.29 23.88
N GLU A 165 -19.18 3.62 24.78
CA GLU A 165 -19.80 4.27 25.95
C GLU A 165 -18.97 3.99 27.20
N THR A 166 -18.77 5.00 28.06
CA THR A 166 -18.08 4.77 29.34
C THR A 166 -18.80 3.72 30.18
N SER A 167 -18.03 2.80 30.77
CA SER A 167 -18.59 1.72 31.61
C SER A 167 -18.80 2.13 33.08
N GLY A 168 -18.56 3.40 33.43
CA GLY A 168 -18.61 3.90 34.81
C GLY A 168 -17.28 3.68 35.56
N ALA A 169 -17.11 4.38 36.68
CA ALA A 169 -15.89 4.30 37.48
C ALA A 169 -15.67 2.87 38.02
N HIS A 170 -14.44 2.35 37.86
CA HIS A 170 -13.99 1.02 38.28
C HIS A 170 -14.56 -0.19 37.51
N ALA A 171 -15.32 0.03 36.44
CA ALA A 171 -15.68 -1.04 35.52
C ALA A 171 -14.59 -1.26 34.46
N ARG A 172 -14.47 -2.51 34.00
CA ARG A 172 -13.69 -2.85 32.82
C ARG A 172 -14.63 -2.99 31.64
N GLN A 173 -14.47 -2.11 30.67
CA GLN A 173 -15.14 -2.18 29.39
C GLN A 173 -14.48 -3.22 28.49
N GLN A 174 -15.27 -3.97 27.74
CA GLN A 174 -14.79 -4.85 26.68
C GLN A 174 -15.11 -4.22 25.33
N VAL A 175 -14.11 -4.12 24.46
CA VAL A 175 -14.23 -3.65 23.08
C VAL A 175 -13.58 -4.69 22.18
N SER A 176 -14.28 -5.12 21.15
CA SER A 176 -13.71 -5.99 20.11
C SER A 176 -13.70 -5.24 18.79
N ALA A 177 -12.59 -5.34 18.06
CA ALA A 177 -12.44 -4.73 16.75
C ALA A 177 -11.92 -5.77 15.75
N LEU A 178 -12.55 -5.83 14.59
CA LEU A 178 -12.05 -6.57 13.43
C LEU A 178 -11.20 -5.61 12.58
N MET A 179 -9.89 -5.83 12.58
CA MET A 179 -8.91 -5.14 11.74
C MET A 179 -9.09 -5.62 10.30
N ARG A 180 -9.46 -4.71 9.40
CA ARG A 180 -9.76 -5.01 7.99
C ARG A 180 -8.71 -4.41 7.05
N PRO A 181 -8.40 -5.10 5.93
CA PRO A 181 -7.35 -4.66 5.03
C PRO A 181 -7.77 -3.37 4.33
N LEU A 182 -6.85 -2.42 4.31
CA LEU A 182 -6.93 -1.16 3.57
C LEU A 182 -6.00 -1.16 2.35
N VAL A 183 -5.07 -2.11 2.31
CA VAL A 183 -4.16 -2.37 1.21
C VAL A 183 -4.43 -3.78 0.68
N PHE A 184 -4.45 -3.90 -0.64
CA PHE A 184 -4.75 -5.12 -1.38
C PHE A 184 -3.61 -5.43 -2.34
N SER A 185 -3.47 -6.69 -2.73
CA SER A 185 -2.37 -7.15 -3.59
C SER A 185 -2.83 -7.39 -5.02
N TYR A 186 -2.02 -6.98 -5.98
CA TYR A 186 -2.18 -7.26 -7.40
C TYR A 186 -1.06 -8.17 -7.87
N VAL A 187 -1.39 -9.35 -8.39
CA VAL A 187 -0.43 -10.20 -9.09
C VAL A 187 -0.33 -9.73 -10.53
N VAL A 188 0.82 -9.18 -10.91
CA VAL A 188 1.09 -8.70 -12.26
C VAL A 188 1.91 -9.75 -13.01
N ASN A 189 1.38 -10.25 -14.11
CA ASN A 189 2.04 -11.21 -14.99
C ASN A 189 2.30 -10.58 -16.36
N TYR A 190 3.55 -10.62 -16.79
CA TYR A 190 3.98 -10.27 -18.13
C TYR A 190 4.40 -11.54 -18.88
N THR A 191 3.87 -11.77 -20.06
CA THR A 191 4.28 -12.89 -20.92
C THR A 191 5.13 -12.37 -22.09
N ILE A 192 6.38 -12.83 -22.15
CA ILE A 192 7.32 -12.52 -23.22
C ILE A 192 7.30 -13.67 -24.23
N GLU A 193 6.91 -13.36 -25.47
CA GLU A 193 6.81 -14.32 -26.57
C GLU A 193 8.13 -14.52 -27.31
N GLY A 194 9.07 -13.57 -27.20
CA GLY A 194 10.41 -13.69 -27.77
C GLY A 194 11.42 -12.73 -27.14
N GLY A 195 12.69 -13.16 -27.08
CA GLY A 195 13.82 -12.33 -26.65
C GLY A 195 14.04 -12.24 -25.14
N ILE A 196 13.42 -13.11 -24.35
CA ILE A 196 13.64 -13.17 -22.90
C ILE A 196 15.10 -13.45 -22.54
N GLU A 197 15.82 -14.15 -23.41
CA GLU A 197 17.25 -14.44 -23.27
C GLU A 197 18.13 -13.18 -23.29
N PHE A 198 17.62 -12.06 -23.82
CA PHE A 198 18.32 -10.77 -23.84
C PHE A 198 18.12 -9.97 -22.55
N VAL A 199 17.14 -10.35 -21.72
CA VAL A 199 16.74 -9.58 -20.55
C VAL A 199 17.77 -9.74 -19.43
N SER A 200 18.11 -8.61 -18.79
CA SER A 200 18.90 -8.56 -17.56
C SER A 200 18.07 -8.19 -16.34
N LEU A 201 17.09 -7.29 -16.50
CA LEU A 201 16.25 -6.80 -15.41
C LEU A 201 14.92 -6.30 -15.97
N MET A 202 13.85 -6.46 -15.21
CA MET A 202 12.54 -5.90 -15.53
C MET A 202 11.97 -5.13 -14.34
N ARG A 203 11.38 -3.97 -14.62
CA ARG A 203 10.71 -3.14 -13.63
C ARG A 203 9.38 -2.66 -14.19
N GLY A 204 8.36 -2.59 -13.35
CA GLY A 204 7.04 -2.18 -13.77
C GLY A 204 6.62 -0.84 -13.18
N ALA A 205 5.55 -0.28 -13.73
CA ALA A 205 4.79 0.78 -13.10
C ALA A 205 3.28 0.60 -13.37
N ILE A 206 2.42 0.91 -12.39
CA ILE A 206 0.96 0.93 -12.56
C ILE A 206 0.47 2.35 -12.30
N ALA A 207 -0.04 3.02 -13.33
CA ALA A 207 -0.63 4.37 -13.24
C ALA A 207 -2.15 4.31 -13.06
N GLY A 208 -2.72 5.36 -12.46
CA GLY A 208 -4.16 5.46 -12.17
C GLY A 208 -4.58 4.87 -10.84
N MET A 209 -3.64 4.46 -9.97
CA MET A 209 -3.94 3.79 -8.70
C MET A 209 -4.30 4.82 -7.62
N ALA A 210 -5.09 4.43 -6.61
CA ALA A 210 -5.40 5.34 -5.49
C ALA A 210 -4.13 5.81 -4.77
N GLU A 211 -3.97 7.12 -4.61
CA GLU A 211 -2.83 7.71 -3.89
C GLU A 211 -2.93 7.49 -2.36
N SER A 212 -4.15 7.30 -1.87
CA SER A 212 -4.45 7.28 -0.45
C SER A 212 -5.78 6.58 -0.14
N VAL A 213 -5.97 6.25 1.15
CA VAL A 213 -7.18 5.63 1.70
C VAL A 213 -7.56 6.28 3.02
N ARG A 214 -8.85 6.53 3.24
CA ARG A 214 -9.37 7.02 4.51
C ARG A 214 -9.41 5.90 5.53
N LEU A 215 -8.82 6.14 6.69
CA LEU A 215 -8.77 5.15 7.77
C LEU A 215 -10.15 4.91 8.42
N ARG A 216 -11.06 5.89 8.32
CA ARG A 216 -12.39 5.83 8.91
C ARG A 216 -13.30 4.78 8.26
N ASP A 217 -13.25 4.62 6.95
CA ASP A 217 -14.22 3.82 6.19
C ASP A 217 -13.60 2.99 5.05
N GLY A 218 -12.31 3.17 4.79
CA GLY A 218 -11.59 2.54 3.70
C GLY A 218 -11.90 3.11 2.32
N SER A 219 -12.57 4.27 2.22
CA SER A 219 -12.81 4.95 0.94
C SER A 219 -11.52 5.57 0.39
N THR A 220 -11.42 5.66 -0.94
CA THR A 220 -10.29 6.30 -1.61
C THR A 220 -10.72 7.66 -2.18
N PRO A 221 -9.93 8.74 -1.96
CA PRO A 221 -10.15 10.01 -2.64
C PRO A 221 -9.91 9.90 -4.16
N SER A 222 -10.16 10.98 -4.89
CA SER A 222 -9.99 11.04 -6.34
C SER A 222 -8.53 11.16 -6.81
N ALA A 223 -7.60 11.45 -5.91
CA ALA A 223 -6.19 11.59 -6.26
C ALA A 223 -5.59 10.22 -6.64
N ALA A 224 -4.86 10.22 -7.76
CA ALA A 224 -4.23 9.03 -8.31
C ALA A 224 -2.70 9.14 -8.29
N ALA A 225 -2.03 7.99 -8.25
CA ALA A 225 -0.60 7.86 -8.25
C ALA A 225 -0.14 6.69 -9.13
N THR A 226 1.12 6.79 -9.56
CA THR A 226 1.81 5.73 -10.28
C THR A 226 2.67 4.92 -9.31
N LEU A 227 2.35 3.63 -9.13
CA LEU A 227 3.09 2.70 -8.29
C LEU A 227 4.32 2.16 -9.04
N LEU A 228 5.52 2.27 -8.46
CA LEU A 228 6.76 1.75 -9.06
C LEU A 228 7.21 0.46 -8.37
N PHE A 229 7.40 -0.60 -9.14
CA PHE A 229 7.75 -1.92 -8.61
C PHE A 229 8.82 -2.61 -9.45
N ASP A 230 9.50 -3.57 -8.85
CA ASP A 230 10.49 -4.42 -9.49
C ASP A 230 9.85 -5.78 -9.79
N CYS A 231 10.28 -6.44 -10.87
CA CYS A 231 9.72 -7.71 -11.29
C CYS A 231 10.72 -8.85 -11.08
N ASP A 232 10.21 -10.01 -10.67
CA ASP A 232 10.92 -11.28 -10.74
C ASP A 232 10.85 -11.82 -12.17
N ILE A 233 12.00 -12.16 -12.74
CA ILE A 233 12.07 -12.80 -14.05
C ILE A 233 11.62 -14.25 -13.91
N THR A 234 10.67 -14.66 -14.73
CA THR A 234 10.17 -16.04 -14.82
C THR A 234 10.64 -16.68 -16.14
N PRO A 235 10.52 -18.00 -16.32
CA PRO A 235 10.94 -18.65 -17.57
C PRO A 235 10.25 -18.14 -18.84
N THR A 236 9.06 -17.54 -18.72
CA THR A 236 8.22 -17.09 -19.85
C THR A 236 7.90 -15.59 -19.81
N GLY A 237 8.52 -14.83 -18.91
CA GLY A 237 8.33 -13.39 -18.82
C GLY A 237 8.67 -12.84 -17.44
N ALA A 238 7.77 -12.11 -16.80
CA ALA A 238 8.00 -11.48 -15.51
C ALA A 238 6.78 -11.57 -14.59
N ARG A 239 7.02 -11.50 -13.29
CA ARG A 239 5.97 -11.41 -12.27
C ARG A 239 6.29 -10.37 -11.21
N ALA A 240 5.27 -9.73 -10.68
CA ALA A 240 5.37 -8.95 -9.44
C ALA A 240 4.11 -9.12 -8.60
N VAL A 241 4.26 -8.96 -7.28
CA VAL A 241 3.13 -8.73 -6.36
C VAL A 241 3.18 -7.27 -5.93
N VAL A 242 2.15 -6.51 -6.28
CA VAL A 242 2.11 -5.06 -6.08
C VAL A 242 0.98 -4.73 -5.12
N ASN A 243 1.32 -4.21 -3.96
CA ASN A 243 0.35 -3.73 -2.99
C ASN A 243 -0.19 -2.35 -3.39
N SER A 244 -1.46 -2.09 -3.10
CA SER A 244 -2.13 -0.83 -3.43
C SER A 244 -3.32 -0.56 -2.52
N PHE A 245 -3.68 0.72 -2.36
CA PHE A 245 -4.96 1.12 -1.76
C PHE A 245 -6.17 0.82 -2.66
N GLY A 246 -5.95 0.35 -3.89
CA GLY A 246 -6.98 0.04 -4.87
C GLY A 246 -7.12 1.15 -5.92
N VAL A 247 -8.35 1.39 -6.38
CA VAL A 247 -8.67 2.42 -7.39
C VAL A 247 -9.14 3.73 -6.75
N PRO A 248 -8.92 4.91 -7.38
CA PRO A 248 -9.40 6.20 -6.88
C PRO A 248 -10.93 6.30 -6.86
N SER A 249 -11.44 7.28 -6.10
CA SER A 249 -12.88 7.59 -6.00
C SER A 249 -13.76 6.39 -5.67
N PHE A 250 -13.25 5.41 -4.94
CA PHE A 250 -13.96 4.18 -4.63
C PHE A 250 -14.59 4.25 -3.24
N ALA A 251 -15.88 3.88 -3.17
CA ALA A 251 -16.63 3.93 -1.93
C ALA A 251 -15.99 3.04 -0.84
N GLY A 252 -16.08 3.53 0.40
CA GLY A 252 -15.69 2.81 1.60
C GLY A 252 -16.93 2.33 2.33
N HIS A 253 -17.01 1.03 2.62
CA HIS A 253 -18.01 0.45 3.52
C HIS A 253 -17.39 -0.64 4.41
N HIS A 254 -16.06 -0.68 4.50
CA HIS A 254 -15.28 -1.83 5.00
C HIS A 254 -15.67 -2.24 6.42
N TYR A 255 -15.88 -1.27 7.32
CA TYR A 255 -16.19 -1.57 8.72
C TYR A 255 -17.67 -1.84 9.00
N SER A 256 -18.56 -1.59 8.04
CA SER A 256 -20.01 -1.71 8.25
C SER A 256 -20.55 -3.15 8.15
N GLY A 257 -19.70 -4.12 7.77
CA GLY A 257 -20.10 -5.51 7.55
C GLY A 257 -20.99 -5.73 6.31
N VAL A 258 -21.27 -4.67 5.55
CA VAL A 258 -21.98 -4.74 4.26
C VAL A 258 -20.97 -5.09 3.17
N ALA A 259 -21.33 -6.03 2.29
CA ALA A 259 -20.50 -6.37 1.14
C ALA A 259 -20.21 -5.11 0.30
N PRO A 260 -18.98 -4.90 -0.19
CA PRO A 260 -18.65 -3.70 -0.96
C PRO A 260 -19.48 -3.66 -2.25
N THR A 261 -20.44 -2.74 -2.33
CA THR A 261 -21.13 -2.39 -3.58
C THR A 261 -20.49 -1.12 -4.12
N GLY A 262 -19.42 -1.27 -4.89
CA GLY A 262 -18.72 -0.14 -5.50
C GLY A 262 -18.57 -0.36 -6.99
N THR A 263 -18.98 0.62 -7.78
CA THR A 263 -18.69 0.67 -9.22
C THR A 263 -17.55 1.64 -9.45
N THR A 264 -16.50 1.19 -10.12
CA THR A 264 -15.39 2.04 -10.54
C THR A 264 -15.90 3.15 -11.47
N ASP A 265 -15.42 4.38 -11.26
CA ASP A 265 -15.76 5.52 -12.12
C ASP A 265 -15.34 5.22 -13.58
N PRO A 266 -16.26 5.27 -14.56
CA PRO A 266 -15.96 4.91 -15.92
C PRO A 266 -14.94 5.81 -16.63
N SER A 267 -14.69 7.03 -16.12
CA SER A 267 -13.65 7.91 -16.67
C SER A 267 -12.24 7.54 -16.24
N LEU A 268 -12.07 6.70 -15.21
CA LEU A 268 -10.76 6.24 -14.78
C LEU A 268 -10.07 5.44 -15.90
N ARG A 269 -8.76 5.63 -16.00
CA ARG A 269 -7.88 4.92 -16.93
C ARG A 269 -6.72 4.37 -16.12
N PHE A 270 -6.21 3.23 -16.55
CA PHE A 270 -5.13 2.53 -15.86
C PHE A 270 -4.13 2.05 -16.89
N THR A 271 -2.87 2.42 -16.69
CA THR A 271 -1.78 2.07 -17.60
C THR A 271 -0.78 1.21 -16.86
N LEU A 272 -0.47 0.05 -17.42
CA LEU A 272 0.61 -0.80 -16.96
C LEU A 272 1.83 -0.57 -17.84
N ASN A 273 2.97 -0.29 -17.24
CA ASN A 273 4.24 -0.13 -17.93
C ASN A 273 5.22 -1.23 -17.53
N LEU A 274 5.99 -1.70 -18.50
CA LEU A 274 7.15 -2.59 -18.31
C LEU A 274 8.39 -1.94 -18.94
N GLU A 275 9.39 -1.67 -18.12
CA GLU A 275 10.75 -1.34 -18.55
C GLU A 275 11.62 -2.60 -18.51
N VAL A 276 12.22 -2.93 -19.65
CA VAL A 276 13.11 -4.08 -19.85
C VAL A 276 14.52 -3.58 -20.10
N LEU A 277 15.44 -3.86 -19.16
CA LEU A 277 16.86 -3.62 -19.35
C LEU A 277 17.50 -4.86 -19.97
N LEU A 278 18.10 -4.69 -21.14
CA LEU A 278 18.82 -5.75 -21.84
C LEU A 278 20.21 -5.97 -21.23
N LYS A 279 20.80 -7.13 -21.48
CA LYS A 279 22.19 -7.45 -21.14
C LYS A 279 23.21 -6.53 -21.82
N THR A 280 22.82 -5.89 -22.92
CA THR A 280 23.60 -4.86 -23.62
C THR A 280 23.60 -3.51 -22.90
N GLY A 281 22.68 -3.30 -21.95
CA GLY A 281 22.46 -2.02 -21.27
C GLY A 281 21.39 -1.14 -21.93
N GLU A 282 20.83 -1.55 -23.08
CA GLU A 282 19.68 -0.87 -23.71
C GLU A 282 18.40 -1.03 -22.86
N LEU A 283 17.58 0.02 -22.83
CA LEU A 283 16.28 0.01 -22.15
C LEU A 283 15.15 0.03 -23.18
N GLN A 284 14.22 -0.92 -23.08
CA GLN A 284 12.97 -0.95 -23.84
C GLN A 284 11.78 -0.73 -22.91
N SER A 285 10.76 -0.03 -23.38
CA SER A 285 9.56 0.29 -22.61
C SER A 285 8.32 -0.16 -23.35
N PHE A 286 7.41 -0.81 -22.63
CA PHE A 286 6.12 -1.27 -23.12
C PHE A 286 5.01 -0.70 -22.25
N GLU A 287 3.89 -0.34 -22.86
CA GLU A 287 2.73 0.23 -22.17
C GLU A 287 1.47 -0.50 -22.61
N PHE A 288 0.60 -0.79 -21.64
CA PHE A 288 -0.63 -1.56 -21.83
C PHE A 288 -1.78 -0.84 -21.13
N ASP A 289 -2.92 -0.73 -21.82
CA ASP A 289 -4.17 -0.33 -21.20
C ASP A 289 -4.75 -1.52 -20.42
N ILE A 290 -4.80 -1.40 -19.09
CA ILE A 290 -5.35 -2.41 -18.19
C ILE A 290 -6.69 -1.98 -17.59
N THR A 291 -7.32 -0.94 -18.14
CA THR A 291 -8.50 -0.31 -17.58
C THR A 291 -9.63 -1.30 -17.32
N ASP A 292 -9.91 -2.20 -18.25
CA ASP A 292 -10.99 -3.17 -18.11
C ASP A 292 -10.68 -4.24 -17.05
N GLN A 293 -9.41 -4.63 -16.90
CA GLN A 293 -8.99 -5.55 -15.83
C GLN A 293 -9.17 -4.90 -14.45
N MET A 294 -8.83 -3.62 -14.33
CA MET A 294 -8.91 -2.86 -13.07
C MET A 294 -10.36 -2.54 -12.67
N ARG A 295 -11.25 -2.26 -13.63
CA ARG A 295 -12.68 -1.99 -13.33
C ARG A 295 -13.34 -3.14 -12.57
N ASN A 296 -12.98 -4.38 -12.90
CA ASN A 296 -13.53 -5.59 -12.30
C ASN A 296 -12.76 -6.03 -11.04
N GLN A 297 -11.65 -5.38 -10.72
CA GLN A 297 -10.75 -5.75 -9.63
C GLN A 297 -10.29 -4.49 -8.86
N PRO A 298 -11.20 -3.66 -8.33
CA PRO A 298 -10.85 -2.39 -7.71
C PRO A 298 -10.08 -2.51 -6.39
N ARG A 299 -10.02 -3.72 -5.79
CA ARG A 299 -9.31 -4.00 -4.53
C ARG A 299 -8.64 -5.36 -4.58
N GLY A 300 -7.46 -5.39 -5.20
CA GLY A 300 -6.67 -6.59 -5.40
C GLY A 300 -7.19 -7.44 -6.56
N GLY A 301 -6.32 -8.31 -7.07
CA GLY A 301 -6.65 -9.23 -8.15
C GLY A 301 -5.43 -9.60 -9.00
N VAL A 302 -5.67 -10.00 -10.24
CA VAL A 302 -4.65 -10.38 -11.21
C VAL A 302 -4.68 -9.45 -12.41
N ILE A 303 -3.50 -8.97 -12.83
CA ILE A 303 -3.29 -8.19 -14.04
C ILE A 303 -2.37 -9.01 -14.95
N SER A 304 -2.83 -9.34 -16.15
CA SER A 304 -2.03 -10.11 -17.12
C SER A 304 -1.94 -9.40 -18.45
N VAL A 305 -0.73 -9.37 -19.02
CA VAL A 305 -0.45 -8.86 -20.36
C VAL A 305 0.48 -9.82 -21.11
N ASP A 306 0.28 -9.94 -22.42
CA ASP A 306 1.00 -10.84 -23.32
C ASP A 306 1.47 -10.10 -24.59
N GLY A 307 1.96 -10.83 -25.60
CA GLY A 307 2.39 -10.25 -26.86
C GLY A 307 3.71 -9.45 -26.80
N ILE A 308 4.53 -9.65 -25.76
CA ILE A 308 5.76 -8.86 -25.57
C ILE A 308 6.91 -9.51 -26.33
N TYR A 309 7.52 -8.76 -27.25
CA TYR A 309 8.72 -9.16 -27.97
C TYR A 309 9.87 -8.23 -27.63
N VAL A 310 10.92 -8.79 -27.03
CA VAL A 310 12.16 -8.09 -26.70
C VAL A 310 13.16 -8.29 -27.84
N ILE A 311 13.77 -7.21 -28.31
CA ILE A 311 14.65 -7.26 -29.48
C ILE A 311 16.04 -6.76 -29.07
N ASP A 312 17.11 -7.53 -29.30
CA ASP A 312 18.47 -7.01 -29.15
C ASP A 312 18.89 -6.28 -30.43
N SER A 313 18.87 -4.94 -30.40
CA SER A 313 19.29 -4.11 -31.54
C SER A 313 20.76 -4.31 -31.93
N GLY A 314 21.62 -4.79 -31.01
CA GLY A 314 23.01 -5.14 -31.27
C GLY A 314 23.20 -6.46 -32.02
N SER A 315 22.13 -7.27 -32.12
CA SER A 315 22.09 -8.53 -32.88
C SER A 315 21.54 -8.38 -34.30
N GLN A 316 21.11 -7.16 -34.67
CA GLN A 316 20.96 -6.82 -36.08
C GLN A 316 22.34 -6.79 -36.72
N ILE A 317 22.77 -7.95 -37.21
CA ILE A 317 23.62 -7.99 -38.39
C ILE A 317 22.86 -7.18 -39.43
N ASP A 318 23.46 -6.07 -39.84
CA ASP A 318 23.14 -5.34 -41.07
C ASP A 318 23.19 -6.34 -42.23
N SER A 319 22.10 -7.09 -42.41
CA SER A 319 21.83 -7.82 -43.63
C SER A 319 21.41 -6.75 -44.62
N GLY A 320 22.42 -6.08 -45.16
CA GLY A 320 22.30 -5.07 -46.20
C GLY A 320 21.36 -5.55 -47.30
N PHE A 321 20.12 -5.13 -47.21
CA PHE A 321 19.19 -5.01 -48.32
C PHE A 321 18.75 -3.56 -48.30
N ASP A 322 19.59 -2.76 -48.95
CA ASP A 322 19.18 -1.49 -49.50
C ASP A 322 18.12 -1.77 -50.59
N VAL A 323 16.91 -1.29 -50.37
CA VAL A 323 15.82 -1.34 -51.37
C VAL A 323 15.62 0.07 -51.93
N ASP A 324 16.69 0.75 -52.31
CA ASP A 324 16.63 1.69 -53.43
C ASP A 324 16.72 0.90 -54.75
N VAL A 325 15.61 0.23 -55.09
CA VAL A 325 15.35 -0.19 -56.48
C VAL A 325 14.80 1.03 -57.23
N ASP A 326 15.70 1.93 -57.60
CA ASP A 326 15.44 3.07 -58.48
C ASP A 326 15.91 2.74 -59.91
N ASP A 327 15.60 1.53 -60.39
CA ASP A 327 15.92 1.07 -61.76
C ASP A 327 14.76 0.28 -62.38
N TRP A 328 13.56 0.85 -62.29
CA TRP A 328 12.55 0.60 -63.33
C TRP A 328 12.87 1.54 -64.49
N GLY A 329 13.73 1.08 -65.41
CA GLY A 329 13.94 1.75 -66.69
C GLY A 329 12.63 2.00 -67.44
N GLU A 330 12.66 2.90 -68.43
CA GLU A 330 11.47 3.29 -69.21
C GLU A 330 10.70 2.07 -69.73
N TYR A 331 9.37 2.10 -69.59
CA TYR A 331 8.47 1.12 -70.17
C TYR A 331 8.64 1.08 -71.69
N GLU A 332 9.28 0.05 -72.22
CA GLU A 332 9.21 -0.24 -73.65
C GLU A 332 7.92 -1.00 -73.98
N ASP A 333 7.09 -0.41 -74.84
CA ASP A 333 5.89 -1.06 -75.38
C ASP A 333 6.30 -2.28 -76.22
N VAL A 334 5.91 -3.47 -75.77
CA VAL A 334 6.10 -4.72 -76.52
C VAL A 334 5.11 -4.75 -77.70
N GLN A 335 5.63 -4.65 -78.93
CA GLN A 335 4.81 -4.87 -80.13
C GLN A 335 4.42 -6.35 -80.25
N LEU A 336 3.12 -6.61 -80.11
CA LEU A 336 2.54 -7.92 -80.38
C LEU A 336 2.38 -8.12 -81.90
N PRO A 337 2.71 -9.31 -82.44
CA PRO A 337 2.52 -9.59 -83.86
C PRO A 337 1.02 -9.57 -84.22
N PRO A 338 0.67 -9.17 -85.45
CA PRO A 338 -0.72 -9.12 -85.88
C PRO A 338 -1.31 -10.53 -85.89
N PHE A 339 -2.52 -10.65 -85.34
CA PHE A 339 -3.32 -11.86 -85.44
C PHE A 339 -3.66 -12.10 -86.92
N GLU A 340 -3.16 -13.21 -87.49
CA GLU A 340 -3.66 -13.72 -88.76
C GLU A 340 -5.11 -14.20 -88.55
N THR A 341 -5.98 -13.78 -89.46
CA THR A 341 -7.44 -13.95 -89.47
C THR A 341 -7.90 -15.40 -89.52
#